data_AF-A0A183JRY7-F1
#
_entry.id   AF-A0A183JRY7-F1
#
_cell.length_a   1.000
_cell.length_b   1.000
_cell.length_c   1.000
_cell.angle_alpha   90.00
_cell.angle_beta   90.00
_cell.angle_gamma   90.00
#
_symmetry.space_group_name_H-M   'P 1'
#
loop_
_entity.id
_entity.type
_entity.pdbx_description
1 polymer ?
#
loop_
_entity_poly.entity_id
_entity_poly.type
_entity_poly.pdbx_seq_one_letter_code
_entity_poly.pdbx_strand_id
1 'polypeptide(L)'
;IHCESQIYHLLFCILFYDILFEISPSPPDVFYSYRQSAPLDLFTDEFYQSRKDLIDARLQWLLAVDQSDDHSNSLEFRIHTYWEMHNGERCLWANWDLLENSQELIVS
;
A
#
# COMPACT_ATOMS: atom_id res chain seq x y z
N ILE A 1 -2.39 -5.32 22.46
CA ILE A 1 -2.49 -5.10 21.01
C ILE A 1 -1.75 -3.81 20.74
N HIS A 2 -0.55 -3.90 20.15
CA HIS A 2 0.24 -2.73 19.74
C HIS A 2 -0.48 -2.04 18.57
N CYS A 3 -1.29 -1.03 18.86
CA CYS A 3 -2.00 -0.27 17.82
C CYS A 3 -1.04 0.48 16.88
N GLU A 4 0.14 0.86 17.36
CA GLU A 4 1.16 1.56 16.56
C GLU A 4 1.54 0.79 15.30
N SER A 5 1.83 -0.52 15.41
CA SER A 5 2.20 -1.33 14.25
C SER A 5 1.07 -1.46 13.23
N GLN A 6 -0.20 -1.41 13.66
CA GLN A 6 -1.34 -1.56 12.75
C GLN A 6 -1.50 -0.33 11.83
N ILE A 7 -1.24 0.87 12.33
CA ILE A 7 -1.27 2.09 11.50
C ILE A 7 -0.19 2.02 10.42
N TYR A 8 1.03 1.62 10.77
CA TYR A 8 2.11 1.48 9.78
C TYR A 8 1.80 0.42 8.73
N HIS A 9 1.20 -0.70 9.12
CA HIS A 9 0.80 -1.70 8.13
C HIS A 9 -0.34 -1.22 7.23
N LEU A 10 -1.32 -0.50 7.76
CA LEU A 10 -2.41 0.09 6.97
C LEU A 10 -1.86 1.13 5.97
N LEU A 11 -0.96 2.01 6.43
CA LEU A 11 -0.23 2.95 5.57
C LEU A 11 0.54 2.23 4.46
N PHE A 12 1.27 1.17 4.81
CA PHE A 12 1.99 0.37 3.81
C PHE A 12 1.02 -0.23 2.78
N CYS A 13 -0.07 -0.85 3.22
CA CYS A 13 -1.07 -1.44 2.33
C CYS A 13 -1.67 -0.41 1.37
N ILE A 14 -2.03 0.79 1.86
CA ILE A 14 -2.61 1.86 1.03
C ILE A 14 -1.56 2.41 0.06
N LEU A 15 -0.38 2.78 0.59
CA LEU A 15 0.64 3.44 -0.22
C LEU A 15 1.24 2.53 -1.28
N PHE A 16 1.25 1.22 -1.08
CA PHE A 16 1.83 0.22 -1.99
C PHE A 16 0.78 -0.70 -2.63
N TYR A 17 -0.52 -0.41 -2.53
CA TYR A 17 -1.58 -1.32 -2.98
C TYR A 17 -1.38 -1.79 -4.43
N ASP A 18 -1.06 -0.88 -5.34
CA ASP A 18 -0.74 -1.16 -6.74
C ASP A 18 0.44 -2.12 -6.93
N ILE A 19 1.49 -1.93 -6.13
CA ILE A 19 2.68 -2.80 -6.13
C ILE A 19 2.36 -4.18 -5.52
N LEU A 20 1.42 -4.24 -4.58
CA LEU A 20 1.01 -5.49 -3.96
C LEU A 20 0.11 -6.33 -4.87
N PHE A 21 -0.84 -5.71 -5.58
CA PHE A 21 -1.95 -6.42 -6.22
C PHE A 21 -2.18 -6.10 -7.72
N GLU A 22 -1.71 -4.97 -8.23
CA GLU A 22 -2.06 -4.48 -9.57
C GLU A 22 -0.91 -4.56 -10.59
N ILE A 23 0.21 -5.16 -10.22
CA ILE A 23 1.36 -5.33 -11.13
C ILE A 23 0.97 -6.19 -12.34
N SER A 24 1.27 -5.69 -13.54
CA SER A 24 1.07 -6.41 -14.80
C SER A 24 2.34 -6.35 -15.69
N PRO A 25 2.94 -7.49 -16.05
CA PRO A 25 2.56 -8.84 -15.63
C PRO A 25 2.89 -9.10 -14.16
N SER A 26 1.99 -9.78 -13.44
CA SER A 26 2.26 -10.22 -12.06
C SER A 26 3.49 -11.15 -12.04
N PRO A 27 4.33 -11.08 -10.99
CA PRO A 27 5.35 -12.10 -10.75
C PRO A 27 4.73 -13.50 -10.75
N PRO A 28 5.47 -14.54 -11.20
CA PRO A 28 4.95 -15.90 -11.26
C PRO A 28 4.68 -16.43 -9.86
N ASP A 29 3.69 -17.31 -9.73
CA ASP A 29 3.42 -18.07 -8.50
C ASP A 29 3.03 -17.26 -7.24
N VAL A 30 2.83 -15.94 -7.35
CA VAL A 30 2.46 -15.09 -6.21
C VAL A 30 0.95 -15.01 -5.97
N PHE A 31 0.13 -15.28 -7.00
CA PHE A 31 -1.34 -15.33 -6.91
C PHE A 31 -1.90 -16.56 -7.65
N TYR A 32 -2.54 -17.45 -6.90
CA TYR A 32 -3.30 -18.62 -7.37
C TYR A 32 -4.82 -18.46 -7.22
N SER A 33 -5.30 -17.43 -6.51
CA SER A 33 -6.72 -17.19 -6.31
C SER A 33 -7.03 -15.72 -6.03
N TYR A 34 -8.19 -15.26 -6.51
CA TYR A 34 -8.78 -13.96 -6.18
C TYR A 34 -9.13 -13.76 -4.70
N ARG A 35 -9.01 -14.81 -3.88
CA ARG A 35 -9.29 -14.76 -2.43
C ARG A 35 -8.05 -14.49 -1.58
N GLN A 36 -6.86 -14.41 -2.20
CA GLN A 36 -5.64 -14.10 -1.47
C GLN A 36 -5.66 -12.66 -0.98
N SER A 37 -5.35 -12.47 0.30
CA SER A 37 -5.25 -11.16 0.94
C SER A 37 -3.85 -10.54 0.89
N ALA A 38 -2.90 -11.22 0.26
CA ALA A 38 -1.52 -10.78 0.04
C ALA A 38 -0.85 -11.67 -1.03
N PRO A 39 0.19 -11.16 -1.73
CA PRO A 39 1.01 -11.99 -2.58
C PRO A 39 1.78 -13.03 -1.74
N LEU A 40 1.93 -14.25 -2.23
CA LEU A 40 2.55 -15.35 -1.46
C LEU A 40 4.02 -15.11 -1.12
N ASP A 41 4.70 -14.28 -1.90
CA ASP A 41 6.10 -13.95 -1.70
C ASP A 41 6.32 -12.82 -0.68
N LEU A 42 5.28 -12.15 -0.16
CA LEU A 42 5.39 -10.97 0.73
C LEU A 42 6.39 -11.13 1.90
N PHE A 43 6.55 -12.35 2.40
CA PHE A 43 7.41 -12.69 3.54
C PHE A 43 8.73 -13.36 3.16
N THR A 44 9.13 -13.19 1.91
CA THR A 44 10.31 -13.81 1.32
C THR A 44 11.20 -12.72 0.72
N ASP A 45 12.48 -13.02 0.55
CA ASP A 45 13.42 -12.07 -0.05
C ASP A 45 13.03 -11.74 -1.51
N GLU A 46 12.33 -12.66 -2.17
CA GLU A 46 11.84 -12.57 -3.53
C GLU A 46 10.83 -11.44 -3.73
N PHE A 47 10.06 -11.04 -2.70
CA PHE A 47 9.07 -9.97 -2.82
C PHE A 47 9.72 -8.66 -3.26
N TYR A 48 10.78 -8.27 -2.57
CA TYR A 48 11.50 -7.05 -2.89
C TYR A 48 12.25 -7.21 -4.22
N GLN A 49 12.92 -8.35 -4.45
CA GLN A 49 13.71 -8.56 -5.68
C GLN A 49 12.84 -8.50 -6.94
N SER A 50 11.65 -9.11 -6.92
CA SER A 50 10.75 -9.15 -8.07
C SER A 50 10.04 -7.83 -8.36
N ARG A 51 10.05 -6.88 -7.41
CA ARG A 51 9.36 -5.57 -7.50
C ARG A 51 10.30 -4.39 -7.25
N LYS A 52 11.62 -4.62 -7.28
CA LYS A 52 12.64 -3.69 -6.81
C LYS A 52 12.49 -2.29 -7.41
N ASP A 53 12.40 -2.22 -8.74
CA ASP A 53 12.34 -0.93 -9.43
C ASP A 53 11.08 -0.13 -9.07
N LEU A 54 9.94 -0.81 -8.89
CA LEU A 54 8.67 -0.17 -8.49
C LEU A 54 8.70 0.29 -7.04
N ILE A 55 9.22 -0.55 -6.14
CA ILE A 55 9.35 -0.22 -4.72
C ILE A 55 10.31 0.95 -4.55
N ASP A 56 11.48 0.90 -5.18
CA ASP A 56 12.49 1.96 -5.10
C ASP A 56 11.93 3.27 -5.67
N ALA A 57 11.23 3.23 -6.81
CA ALA A 57 10.57 4.41 -7.37
C ALA A 57 9.51 4.99 -6.42
N ARG A 58 8.68 4.15 -5.79
CA ARG A 58 7.68 4.58 -4.80
C ARG A 58 8.34 5.22 -3.58
N LEU A 59 9.44 4.66 -3.09
CA LEU A 59 10.19 5.22 -1.97
C LEU A 59 10.82 6.57 -2.33
N GLN A 60 11.42 6.70 -3.53
CA GLN A 60 11.94 7.99 -4.00
C GLN A 60 10.83 9.04 -4.14
N TRP A 61 9.66 8.65 -4.66
CA TRP A 61 8.51 9.54 -4.73
C TRP A 61 8.05 9.97 -3.32
N LEU A 62 7.94 9.05 -2.35
CA LEU A 62 7.59 9.39 -0.96
C LEU A 62 8.58 10.37 -0.31
N LEU A 63 9.86 10.32 -0.66
CA LEU A 63 10.87 11.26 -0.16
C LEU A 63 10.77 12.66 -0.79
N ALA A 64 10.15 12.78 -1.97
CA ALA A 64 10.06 14.02 -2.73
C ALA A 64 8.66 14.65 -2.73
N VAL A 65 7.61 13.90 -2.39
CA VAL A 65 6.20 14.29 -2.54
C VAL A 65 5.83 15.56 -1.76
N ASP A 66 6.48 15.80 -0.62
CA ASP A 66 6.24 16.98 0.23
C ASP A 66 6.83 18.28 -0.38
N GLN A 67 7.64 18.16 -1.44
CA GLN A 67 8.34 19.29 -2.07
C GLN A 67 7.65 19.77 -3.35
N SER A 68 6.56 19.12 -3.78
CA SER A 68 5.86 19.46 -5.02
C SER A 68 4.54 20.18 -4.78
N ASP A 69 4.31 21.30 -5.47
CA ASP A 69 3.03 22.03 -5.45
C ASP A 69 1.88 21.32 -6.20
N ASP A 70 2.14 20.13 -6.76
CA ASP A 70 1.17 19.35 -7.52
C ASP A 70 0.25 18.55 -6.59
N HIS A 71 -0.94 19.09 -6.36
CA HIS A 71 -1.95 18.48 -5.50
C HIS A 71 -2.49 17.15 -6.06
N SER A 72 -2.43 16.94 -7.38
CA SER A 72 -2.92 15.71 -8.04
C SER A 72 -1.96 14.53 -7.88
N ASN A 73 -0.72 14.80 -7.47
CA ASN A 73 0.30 13.80 -7.16
C ASN A 73 0.77 13.92 -5.71
N SER A 74 -0.12 14.34 -4.82
CA SER A 74 0.17 14.49 -3.39
C SER A 74 0.01 13.17 -2.63
N LEU A 75 0.65 13.09 -1.46
CA LEU A 75 0.50 11.96 -0.54
C LEU A 75 -0.96 11.78 -0.11
N GLU A 76 -1.63 12.89 0.22
CA GLU A 76 -3.05 12.94 0.58
C GLU A 76 -3.94 12.37 -0.53
N PHE A 77 -3.75 12.83 -1.77
CA PHE A 77 -4.53 12.36 -2.91
C PHE A 77 -4.38 10.85 -3.09
N ARG A 78 -3.16 10.32 -2.95
CA ARG A 78 -2.90 8.89 -3.05
C ARG A 78 -3.60 8.11 -1.93
N ILE A 79 -3.43 8.55 -0.68
CA ILE A 79 -4.07 7.89 0.48
C ILE A 79 -5.58 7.87 0.30
N HIS A 80 -6.18 9.01 -0.05
CA HIS A 80 -7.63 9.12 -0.26
C HIS A 80 -8.11 8.24 -1.41
N THR A 81 -7.39 8.21 -2.54
CA THR A 81 -7.77 7.41 -3.71
C THR A 81 -7.80 5.91 -3.38
N TYR A 82 -6.72 5.37 -2.81
CA TYR A 82 -6.66 3.94 -2.50
C TYR A 82 -7.54 3.56 -1.31
N TRP A 83 -7.78 4.48 -0.37
CA TRP A 83 -8.79 4.27 0.67
C TRP A 83 -10.18 4.10 0.04
N GLU A 84 -10.66 5.06 -0.75
CA GLU A 84 -12.00 4.99 -1.35
C GLU A 84 -12.19 3.78 -2.26
N MET A 85 -11.13 3.36 -2.98
CA MET A 85 -11.20 2.22 -3.88
C MET A 85 -11.24 0.86 -3.17
N HIS A 86 -10.53 0.71 -2.05
CA HIS A 86 -10.28 -0.60 -1.44
C HIS A 86 -10.71 -0.74 0.01
N ASN A 87 -11.30 0.30 0.60
CA ASN A 87 -11.83 0.24 1.97
C ASN A 87 -12.79 -0.95 2.14
N GLY A 88 -12.54 -1.77 3.15
CA GLY A 88 -13.32 -2.98 3.44
C GLY A 88 -12.87 -4.24 2.69
N GLU A 89 -11.91 -4.15 1.76
CA GLU A 89 -11.32 -5.33 1.14
C GLU A 89 -10.39 -6.08 2.09
N ARG A 90 -10.31 -7.41 1.91
CA ARG A 90 -9.41 -8.24 2.71
C ARG A 90 -7.98 -8.12 2.22
N CYS A 91 -7.19 -7.32 2.92
CA CYS A 91 -5.73 -7.32 2.82
C CYS A 91 -5.13 -7.79 4.15
N LEU A 92 -4.07 -8.61 4.10
CA LEU A 92 -3.53 -9.36 5.25
C LEU A 92 -3.24 -8.47 6.47
N TRP A 93 -2.88 -7.21 6.23
CA TRP A 93 -2.58 -6.26 7.29
C TRP A 93 -3.41 -4.97 7.29
N ALA A 94 -4.32 -4.82 6.33
CA ALA A 94 -5.21 -3.67 6.33
C ALA A 94 -6.32 -3.91 7.36
N ASN A 95 -6.22 -3.24 8.50
CA ASN A 95 -7.32 -3.09 9.43
C ASN A 95 -8.03 -1.77 9.11
N TRP A 96 -8.96 -1.81 8.16
CA TRP A 96 -9.71 -0.62 7.73
C TRP A 96 -10.60 -0.04 8.83
N ASP A 97 -11.05 -0.87 9.77
CA ASP A 97 -11.87 -0.45 10.92
C ASP A 97 -11.06 0.27 12.01
N LEU A 98 -9.74 0.44 11.81
CA LEU A 98 -8.86 1.14 12.76
C LEU A 98 -9.15 2.64 12.80
N LEU A 99 -9.60 3.22 11.68
CA LEU A 99 -9.83 4.65 11.49
C LEU A 99 -11.18 4.84 10.84
N GLU A 100 -11.88 5.94 11.15
CA GLU A 100 -13.20 6.20 10.57
C GLU A 100 -13.09 6.70 9.12
N ASN A 101 -11.98 7.34 8.77
CA ASN A 101 -11.76 7.97 7.47
C ASN A 101 -10.26 8.10 7.14
N SER A 102 -9.96 8.36 5.86
CA SER A 102 -8.60 8.52 5.36
C SER A 102 -7.87 9.78 5.87
N GLN A 103 -8.59 10.79 6.37
CA GLN A 103 -7.98 12.04 6.86
C GLN A 103 -7.21 11.82 8.17
N GLU A 104 -7.63 10.85 8.98
CA GLU A 104 -6.94 10.49 10.22
C GLU A 104 -5.51 9.95 9.99
N LEU A 105 -5.25 9.37 8.80
CA LEU A 105 -3.90 8.93 8.39
C LEU A 105 -2.95 10.07 8.04
N ILE A 106 -3.49 11.25 7.74
CA ILE A 106 -2.71 12.41 7.29
C ILE A 106 -2.32 13.29 8.48
N VAL A 107 -3.13 13.27 9.55
CA VAL A 107 -2.98 14.13 10.72
C VAL A 107 -2.27 13.43 11.90
N SER A 108 -1.99 12.12 11.79
CA SER A 108 -1.29 11.31 12.81
C SER A 108 0.24 11.42 12.73
#